data_AF-A0A0F8VTL7-F1
#
_entry.id   AF-A0A0F8VTL7-F1
#
_cell.length_a   1.000
_cell.length_b   1.000
_cell.length_c   1.000
_cell.angle_alpha   90.00
_cell.angle_beta   90.00
_cell.angle_gamma   90.00
#
_symmetry.space_group_name_H-M   'P 1'
#
loop_
_entity.id
_entity.type
_entity.pdbx_description
1 polymer ?
#
loop_
_entity_poly.entity_id
_entity_poly.type
_entity_poly.pdbx_seq_one_letter_code
_entity_poly.pdbx_strand_id
1 'polypeptide(L)'
;IYSIEDLAQLIYDLKQINPDAKVCVKLVARSGIGTIAAGVAKANADIILVSGHNGGTGASPLSSIMHTGTPWELGLAETQAVLVMNKLRDRIKIQVDGQIKTGRDVIIAALLGAEEFGFATTALVTMGCVMMRKCHLNTCPVGIATQNPELRKHFKGRAEHVICFLLFLAREVREYMAEIGFKHFDELIGRVDLLEVDKAIGHDKTENLDFSRLLQKPEIPKGGTLRCIRKRKRDLSRLIDLDLIKEAGPALKNGKKVEIEKELRNCHRSVGAALSAEVSRAHGSRGLPDNSIRVRMRGSAGQSFGAFLAPGITFELEGETNDYLAKGLSGGRVI
;
A
#
# COMPACT_ATOMS: atom_id res chain seq x y z
N ILE A 1 -12.19 0.48 9.57
CA ILE A 1 -12.53 0.32 8.14
C ILE A 1 -13.52 -0.81 8.06
N TYR A 2 -14.81 -0.49 8.04
CA TYR A 2 -15.89 -1.48 8.07
C TYR A 2 -16.54 -1.66 6.70
N SER A 3 -16.27 -0.78 5.74
CA SER A 3 -16.78 -0.83 4.39
C SER A 3 -15.81 -0.23 3.36
N ILE A 4 -16.19 -0.23 2.08
CA ILE A 4 -15.35 0.32 1.01
C ILE A 4 -15.29 1.85 1.06
N GLU A 5 -16.37 2.49 1.50
CA GLU A 5 -16.44 3.94 1.73
C GLU A 5 -15.56 4.36 2.91
N ASP A 6 -15.46 3.56 3.97
CA ASP A 6 -14.49 3.80 5.04
C ASP A 6 -13.04 3.70 4.55
N LEU A 7 -12.77 2.75 3.64
CA LEU A 7 -11.44 2.63 3.04
C LEU A 7 -11.14 3.86 2.19
N ALA A 8 -12.11 4.32 1.40
CA ALA A 8 -11.99 5.56 0.64
C ALA A 8 -11.75 6.77 1.55
N GLN A 9 -12.39 6.83 2.71
CA GLN A 9 -12.15 7.87 3.70
C GLN A 9 -10.73 7.79 4.28
N LEU A 10 -10.23 6.61 4.64
CA LEU A 10 -8.84 6.47 5.11
C LEU A 10 -7.83 6.84 4.02
N ILE A 11 -8.05 6.41 2.77
CA ILE A 11 -7.19 6.80 1.65
C ILE A 11 -7.21 8.33 1.48
N TYR A 12 -8.38 8.95 1.62
CA TYR A 12 -8.53 10.40 1.60
C TYR A 12 -7.75 11.05 2.74
N ASP A 13 -7.90 10.59 3.99
CA ASP A 13 -7.17 11.09 5.18
C ASP A 13 -5.65 11.03 4.97
N LEU A 14 -5.12 9.88 4.55
CA LEU A 14 -3.69 9.65 4.30
C LEU A 14 -3.15 10.59 3.22
N LYS A 15 -3.94 10.80 2.17
CA LYS A 15 -3.57 11.75 1.12
C LYS A 15 -3.64 13.18 1.67
N GLN A 16 -4.59 13.56 2.54
CA GLN A 16 -4.62 14.93 3.10
C GLN A 16 -3.36 15.25 3.90
N ILE A 17 -2.95 14.36 4.80
CA ILE A 17 -1.74 14.56 5.60
C ILE A 17 -0.46 14.46 4.74
N ASN A 18 -0.45 13.64 3.68
CA ASN A 18 0.69 13.55 2.78
C ASN A 18 0.26 13.45 1.31
N PRO A 19 0.19 14.58 0.58
CA PRO A 19 -0.22 14.61 -0.82
C PRO A 19 0.81 14.00 -1.78
N ASP A 20 2.07 13.87 -1.38
CA ASP A 20 3.15 13.32 -2.20
C ASP A 20 3.24 11.79 -2.10
N ALA A 21 2.64 11.20 -1.06
CA ALA A 21 2.66 9.76 -0.85
C ALA A 21 1.64 9.03 -1.71
N LYS A 22 2.06 7.89 -2.28
CA LYS A 22 1.16 6.90 -2.85
C LYS A 22 0.54 6.07 -1.74
N VAL A 23 -0.74 5.75 -1.87
CA VAL A 23 -1.45 4.84 -0.95
C VAL A 23 -1.55 3.46 -1.59
N CYS A 24 -0.98 2.48 -0.88
CA CYS A 24 -1.04 1.07 -1.23
C CYS A 24 -2.04 0.35 -0.33
N VAL A 25 -2.93 -0.45 -0.92
CA VAL A 25 -3.82 -1.37 -0.19
C VAL A 25 -3.32 -2.78 -0.40
N LYS A 26 -2.82 -3.40 0.68
CA LYS A 26 -2.39 -4.80 0.69
C LYS A 26 -3.58 -5.72 0.95
N LEU A 27 -3.86 -6.59 -0.01
CA LEU A 27 -4.90 -7.61 0.02
C LEU A 27 -4.24 -8.99 -0.02
N VAL A 28 -4.89 -10.00 0.55
CA VAL A 28 -4.45 -11.39 0.44
C VAL A 28 -5.28 -12.08 -0.64
N ALA A 29 -4.62 -12.82 -1.53
CA ALA A 29 -5.23 -13.56 -2.61
C ALA A 29 -6.30 -14.52 -2.07
N ARG A 30 -7.51 -14.37 -2.58
CA ARG A 30 -8.67 -15.23 -2.36
C ARG A 30 -9.65 -15.00 -3.50
N SER A 31 -10.43 -16.03 -3.83
CA SER A 31 -11.60 -15.87 -4.72
C SER A 31 -12.46 -14.67 -4.30
N GLY A 32 -12.76 -13.78 -5.24
CA GLY A 32 -13.52 -12.54 -5.02
C GLY A 32 -12.64 -11.30 -4.81
N ILE A 33 -11.31 -11.45 -4.77
CA ILE A 33 -10.38 -10.32 -4.66
C ILE A 33 -10.53 -9.33 -5.81
N GLY A 34 -10.88 -9.77 -7.02
CA GLY A 34 -11.01 -8.88 -8.18
C GLY A 34 -12.11 -7.83 -7.98
N THR A 35 -13.24 -8.24 -7.40
CA THR A 35 -14.34 -7.33 -7.04
C THR A 35 -13.90 -6.30 -6.00
N ILE A 36 -13.17 -6.75 -4.97
CA ILE A 36 -12.62 -5.87 -3.93
C ILE A 36 -11.61 -4.90 -4.55
N ALA A 37 -10.73 -5.37 -5.43
CA ALA A 37 -9.74 -4.56 -6.14
C ALA A 37 -10.39 -3.45 -6.98
N ALA A 38 -11.51 -3.73 -7.66
CA ALA A 38 -12.27 -2.70 -8.37
C ALA A 38 -12.80 -1.62 -7.40
N GLY A 39 -13.30 -2.03 -6.23
CA GLY A 39 -13.68 -1.10 -5.16
C GLY A 39 -12.51 -0.24 -4.71
N VAL A 40 -11.36 -0.85 -4.43
CA VAL A 40 -10.13 -0.18 -4.00
C VAL A 40 -9.64 0.85 -5.03
N ALA A 41 -9.68 0.50 -6.33
CA ALA A 41 -9.31 1.41 -7.40
C ALA A 41 -10.24 2.64 -7.49
N LYS A 42 -11.55 2.43 -7.26
CA LYS A 42 -12.57 3.50 -7.16
C LYS A 42 -12.42 4.34 -5.89
N ALA A 43 -11.99 3.72 -4.78
CA ALA A 43 -11.63 4.38 -3.52
C ALA A 43 -10.35 5.22 -3.59
N ASN A 44 -9.77 5.37 -4.79
CA ASN A 44 -8.64 6.25 -5.09
C ASN A 44 -7.29 5.79 -4.54
N ALA A 45 -7.10 4.49 -4.31
CA ALA A 45 -5.77 3.92 -4.08
C ALA A 45 -4.87 4.04 -5.32
N ASP A 46 -3.56 4.10 -5.11
CA ASP A 46 -2.56 4.20 -6.18
C ASP A 46 -1.95 2.84 -6.52
N ILE A 47 -1.89 1.94 -5.53
CA ILE A 47 -1.31 0.60 -5.63
C ILE A 47 -2.23 -0.41 -4.94
N ILE A 48 -2.43 -1.57 -5.57
CA ILE A 48 -2.96 -2.78 -4.92
C ILE A 48 -1.83 -3.78 -4.83
N LEU A 49 -1.55 -4.27 -3.63
CA LEU A 49 -0.65 -5.40 -3.42
C LEU A 49 -1.48 -6.68 -3.23
N VAL A 50 -1.27 -7.67 -4.10
CA VAL A 50 -1.84 -9.01 -3.99
C VAL A 50 -0.82 -9.93 -3.31
N SER A 51 -1.12 -10.38 -2.10
CA SER A 51 -0.26 -11.28 -1.32
C SER A 51 -0.73 -12.73 -1.40
N GLY A 52 0.15 -13.66 -1.75
CA GLY A 52 -0.13 -15.09 -1.71
C GLY A 52 -0.24 -15.65 -0.29
N HIS A 53 -0.90 -16.80 -0.15
CA HIS A 53 -1.04 -17.53 1.13
C HIS A 53 0.30 -17.94 1.77
N ASN A 54 1.36 -18.02 0.98
CA ASN A 54 2.66 -18.55 1.34
C ASN A 54 3.62 -17.47 1.90
N GLY A 55 3.12 -16.26 2.17
CA GLY A 55 3.89 -15.17 2.79
C GLY A 55 4.58 -15.56 4.12
N GLY A 56 5.70 -14.93 4.42
CA GLY A 56 6.40 -15.12 5.70
C GLY A 56 5.72 -14.36 6.84
N THR A 57 5.87 -14.84 8.07
CA THR A 57 5.42 -14.14 9.29
C THR A 57 6.37 -14.43 10.46
N GLY A 58 6.54 -13.45 11.34
CA GLY A 58 7.29 -13.63 12.59
C GLY A 58 6.52 -14.43 13.64
N ALA A 59 5.19 -14.29 13.65
CA ALA A 59 4.29 -14.97 14.58
C ALA A 59 2.88 -15.04 13.97
N SER A 60 2.30 -16.25 13.93
CA SER A 60 0.92 -16.48 13.49
C SER A 60 0.47 -17.85 14.01
N PRO A 61 -0.84 -18.04 14.26
CA PRO A 61 -1.39 -19.37 14.46
C PRO A 61 -1.03 -20.29 13.29
N LEU A 62 -0.68 -21.54 13.60
CA LEU A 62 -0.35 -22.54 12.58
C LEU A 62 -1.54 -22.80 11.64
N SER A 63 -2.76 -22.79 12.18
CA SER A 63 -3.99 -22.93 11.40
C SER A 63 -4.10 -21.86 10.31
N SER A 64 -3.77 -20.61 10.62
CA SER A 64 -3.75 -19.54 9.63
C SER A 64 -2.69 -19.77 8.55
N ILE A 65 -1.47 -20.16 8.94
CA ILE A 65 -0.38 -20.43 7.99
C ILE A 65 -0.74 -21.56 7.02
N MET A 66 -1.40 -22.61 7.52
CA MET A 66 -1.68 -23.82 6.73
C MET A 66 -3.00 -23.77 5.96
N HIS A 67 -3.97 -22.96 6.40
CA HIS A 67 -5.36 -23.06 5.92
C HIS A 67 -6.02 -21.73 5.52
N THR A 68 -5.29 -20.62 5.46
CA THR A 68 -5.87 -19.32 5.04
C THR A 68 -5.15 -18.72 3.85
N GLY A 69 -5.91 -18.10 2.96
CA GLY A 69 -5.42 -17.53 1.70
C GLY A 69 -5.40 -18.54 0.55
N THR A 70 -5.08 -18.03 -0.64
CA THR A 70 -4.89 -18.82 -1.87
C THR A 70 -3.58 -18.42 -2.57
N PRO A 71 -3.11 -19.17 -3.59
CA PRO A 71 -1.94 -18.79 -4.38
C PRO A 71 -2.09 -17.40 -5.00
N TRP A 72 -0.98 -16.66 -5.07
CA TRP A 72 -1.02 -15.29 -5.60
C TRP A 72 -1.35 -15.28 -7.09
N GLU A 73 -1.02 -16.34 -7.82
CA GLU A 73 -1.30 -16.53 -9.25
C GLU A 73 -2.80 -16.37 -9.53
N LEU A 74 -3.65 -17.03 -8.72
CA LEU A 74 -5.10 -16.97 -8.84
C LEU A 74 -5.62 -15.57 -8.53
N GLY A 75 -5.18 -15.00 -7.40
CA GLY A 75 -5.64 -13.68 -6.96
C GLY A 75 -5.17 -12.55 -7.89
N LEU A 76 -3.97 -12.67 -8.45
CA LEU A 76 -3.36 -11.71 -9.37
C LEU A 76 -4.10 -11.72 -10.71
N ALA A 77 -4.33 -12.91 -11.28
CA ALA A 77 -5.08 -13.04 -12.53
C ALA A 77 -6.52 -12.53 -12.40
N GLU A 78 -7.22 -12.85 -11.30
CA GLU A 78 -8.56 -12.33 -11.03
C GLU A 78 -8.56 -10.80 -10.91
N THR A 79 -7.60 -10.25 -10.17
CA THR A 79 -7.42 -8.79 -10.00
C THR A 79 -7.17 -8.11 -11.35
N GLN A 80 -6.26 -8.65 -12.16
CA GLN A 80 -5.95 -8.16 -13.49
C GLN A 80 -7.20 -8.15 -14.38
N ALA A 81 -7.89 -9.29 -14.49
CA ALA A 81 -9.05 -9.43 -15.34
C ALA A 81 -10.17 -8.45 -14.97
N VAL A 82 -10.54 -8.39 -13.69
CA VAL A 82 -11.63 -7.51 -13.24
C VAL A 82 -11.29 -6.03 -13.43
N LEU A 83 -10.06 -5.61 -13.15
CA LEU A 83 -9.65 -4.22 -13.35
C LEU A 83 -9.62 -3.81 -14.83
N VAL A 84 -9.20 -4.71 -15.72
CA VAL A 84 -9.21 -4.49 -17.18
C VAL A 84 -10.65 -4.36 -17.69
N MET A 85 -11.51 -5.33 -17.34
CA MET A 85 -12.93 -5.35 -17.75
C MET A 85 -13.67 -4.07 -17.32
N ASN A 86 -13.33 -3.52 -16.14
CA ASN A 86 -13.97 -2.32 -15.60
C ASN A 86 -13.30 -0.99 -16.03
N LYS A 87 -12.28 -1.01 -16.92
CA LYS A 87 -11.50 0.18 -17.32
C LYS A 87 -10.89 0.93 -16.14
N LEU A 88 -10.43 0.18 -15.13
CA LEU A 88 -9.78 0.70 -13.92
C LEU A 88 -8.27 0.40 -13.89
N ARG A 89 -7.77 -0.46 -14.80
CA ARG A 89 -6.37 -0.88 -14.82
C ARG A 89 -5.38 0.23 -15.16
N ASP A 90 -5.84 1.28 -15.84
CA ASP A 90 -5.04 2.41 -16.33
C ASP A 90 -4.46 3.31 -15.25
N ARG A 91 -5.00 3.23 -14.03
CA ARG A 91 -4.82 4.23 -12.96
C ARG A 91 -4.44 3.64 -11.61
N ILE A 92 -4.17 2.34 -11.57
CA ILE A 92 -3.73 1.64 -10.36
C ILE A 92 -2.62 0.67 -10.73
N LYS A 93 -1.55 0.70 -9.95
CA LYS A 93 -0.46 -0.26 -10.11
C LYS A 93 -0.78 -1.53 -9.32
N ILE A 94 -0.42 -2.69 -9.87
CA ILE A 94 -0.53 -3.96 -9.15
C ILE A 94 0.85 -4.40 -8.71
N GLN A 95 1.02 -4.62 -7.40
CA GLN A 95 2.16 -5.27 -6.79
C GLN A 95 1.77 -6.69 -6.40
N VAL A 96 2.74 -7.61 -6.36
CA VAL A 96 2.52 -8.97 -5.86
C VAL A 96 3.65 -9.42 -4.94
N ASP A 97 3.32 -10.17 -3.90
CA ASP A 97 4.27 -10.88 -3.05
C ASP A 97 3.75 -12.29 -2.68
N GLY A 98 4.63 -13.13 -2.15
CA GLY A 98 4.30 -14.51 -1.77
C GLY A 98 5.32 -15.53 -2.25
N GLN A 99 6.46 -15.61 -1.56
CA GLN A 99 7.57 -16.52 -1.90
C GLN A 99 8.10 -16.38 -3.33
N ILE A 100 8.04 -15.17 -3.90
CA ILE A 100 8.75 -14.85 -5.14
C ILE A 100 10.25 -14.91 -4.84
N LYS A 101 10.95 -15.82 -5.50
CA LYS A 101 12.36 -16.15 -5.21
C LYS A 101 13.29 -15.97 -6.40
N THR A 102 12.76 -16.17 -7.60
CA THR A 102 13.54 -16.30 -8.84
C THR A 102 13.08 -15.29 -9.88
N GLY A 103 13.92 -15.07 -10.89
CA GLY A 103 13.58 -14.27 -12.06
C GLY A 103 12.40 -14.85 -12.83
N ARG A 104 12.28 -16.19 -12.87
CA ARG A 104 11.11 -16.87 -13.46
C ARG A 104 9.81 -16.50 -12.75
N ASP A 105 9.81 -16.46 -11.41
CA ASP A 105 8.64 -16.07 -10.63
C ASP A 105 8.21 -14.63 -10.96
N VAL A 106 9.19 -13.72 -11.13
CA VAL A 106 8.95 -12.33 -11.51
C VAL A 106 8.36 -12.24 -12.92
N ILE A 107 8.88 -13.00 -13.89
CA ILE A 107 8.35 -13.04 -15.25
C ILE A 107 6.91 -13.56 -15.27
N ILE A 108 6.63 -14.69 -14.60
CA ILE A 108 5.27 -15.24 -14.52
C ILE A 108 4.31 -14.22 -13.88
N ALA A 109 4.71 -13.60 -12.78
CA ALA A 109 3.93 -12.54 -12.14
C ALA A 109 3.66 -11.34 -13.07
N ALA A 110 4.65 -10.92 -13.86
CA ALA A 110 4.47 -9.85 -14.84
C ALA A 110 3.46 -10.25 -15.92
N LEU A 111 3.60 -11.45 -16.50
CA LEU A 111 2.70 -11.98 -17.52
C LEU A 111 1.25 -12.11 -17.00
N LEU A 112 1.07 -12.39 -15.71
CA LEU A 112 -0.23 -12.39 -15.03
C LEU A 112 -0.77 -10.99 -14.67
N GLY A 113 0.03 -9.93 -14.81
CA GLY A 113 -0.43 -8.54 -14.73
C GLY A 113 0.24 -7.66 -13.65
N ALA A 114 1.21 -8.18 -12.90
CA ALA A 114 1.93 -7.38 -11.90
C ALA A 114 2.95 -6.42 -12.53
N GLU A 115 3.18 -5.29 -11.86
CA GLU A 115 4.15 -4.26 -12.23
C GLU A 115 5.27 -4.09 -11.19
N GLU A 116 5.03 -4.51 -9.95
CA GLU A 116 5.98 -4.44 -8.84
C GLU A 116 5.98 -5.77 -8.05
N PHE A 117 7.13 -6.13 -7.48
CA PHE A 117 7.36 -7.44 -6.89
C PHE A 117 7.93 -7.29 -5.48
N GLY A 118 7.30 -7.93 -4.50
CA GLY A 118 7.69 -7.89 -3.10
C GLY A 118 8.57 -9.06 -2.69
N PHE A 119 9.72 -8.76 -2.09
CA PHE A 119 10.67 -9.75 -1.58
C PHE A 119 10.88 -9.53 -0.08
N ALA A 120 10.69 -10.57 0.71
CA ALA A 120 10.87 -10.52 2.16
C ALA A 120 11.73 -11.68 2.66
N THR A 121 11.20 -12.91 2.62
CA THR A 121 11.91 -14.09 3.13
C THR A 121 13.26 -14.30 2.45
N THR A 122 13.35 -14.14 1.12
CA THR A 122 14.61 -14.20 0.38
C THR A 122 15.61 -13.14 0.82
N ALA A 123 15.16 -11.89 0.99
CA ALA A 123 15.99 -10.83 1.53
C ALA A 123 16.49 -11.18 2.95
N LEU A 124 15.63 -11.72 3.83
CA LEU A 124 16.04 -12.19 5.15
C LEU A 124 17.09 -13.31 5.08
N VAL A 125 16.94 -14.25 4.14
CA VAL A 125 17.92 -15.34 3.92
C VAL A 125 19.26 -14.77 3.45
N THR A 126 19.26 -13.78 2.55
CA THR A 126 20.51 -13.13 2.11
C THR A 126 21.23 -12.40 3.24
N MET A 127 20.47 -11.95 4.25
CA MET A 127 21.02 -11.35 5.47
C MET A 127 21.39 -12.38 6.56
N GLY A 128 21.25 -13.68 6.29
CA GLY A 128 21.70 -14.76 7.18
C GLY A 128 20.60 -15.58 7.84
N CYS A 129 19.32 -15.42 7.48
CA CYS A 129 18.25 -16.26 8.03
C CYS A 129 18.48 -17.73 7.64
N VAL A 130 18.64 -18.58 8.64
CA VAL A 130 18.82 -20.04 8.49
C VAL A 130 17.51 -20.83 8.51
N MET A 131 16.37 -20.15 8.35
CA MET A 131 15.04 -20.76 8.31
C MET A 131 14.67 -21.65 9.52
N MET A 132 15.14 -21.27 10.72
CA MET A 132 14.89 -22.02 11.97
C MET A 132 13.41 -22.01 12.42
N ARG A 133 12.60 -21.04 11.95
CA ARG A 133 11.16 -20.88 12.27
C ARG A 133 10.83 -20.70 13.77
N LYS A 134 11.75 -20.12 14.54
CA LYS A 134 11.55 -19.71 15.95
C LYS A 134 11.42 -18.20 16.14
N CYS A 135 10.99 -17.48 15.10
CA CYS A 135 10.92 -16.02 15.09
C CYS A 135 10.06 -15.46 16.24
N HIS A 136 8.96 -16.13 16.58
CA HIS A 136 8.03 -15.75 17.65
C HIS A 136 8.58 -15.97 19.07
N LEU A 137 9.67 -16.72 19.23
CA LEU A 137 10.24 -17.05 20.54
C LEU A 137 11.34 -16.08 20.99
N ASN A 138 11.63 -15.03 20.21
CA ASN A 138 12.70 -14.07 20.50
C ASN A 138 14.11 -14.72 20.62
N THR A 139 14.30 -15.94 20.10
CA THR A 139 15.51 -16.77 20.23
C THR A 139 16.25 -16.98 18.90
N CYS A 140 16.17 -16.02 17.98
CA CYS A 140 16.83 -16.11 16.68
C CYS A 140 18.36 -16.21 16.85
N PRO A 141 19.01 -17.30 16.41
CA PRO A 141 20.44 -17.53 16.66
C PRO A 141 21.36 -16.61 15.86
N VAL A 142 20.83 -15.97 14.82
CA VAL A 142 21.56 -15.11 13.86
C VAL A 142 21.19 -13.64 14.00
N GLY A 143 20.50 -13.25 15.08
CA GLY A 143 20.23 -11.85 15.38
C GLY A 143 19.22 -11.13 14.48
N ILE A 144 18.44 -11.87 13.66
CA ILE A 144 17.44 -11.29 12.74
C ILE A 144 16.11 -11.03 13.45
N ALA A 145 15.43 -12.09 13.91
CA ALA A 145 14.10 -12.01 14.51
C ALA A 145 14.21 -12.10 16.05
N THR A 146 14.90 -11.14 16.66
CA THR A 146 15.08 -11.07 18.12
C THR A 146 15.34 -9.62 18.58
N GLN A 147 14.82 -9.28 19.74
CA GLN A 147 15.10 -8.05 20.47
C GLN A 147 16.13 -8.27 21.59
N ASN A 148 16.57 -9.51 21.85
CA ASN A 148 17.58 -9.80 22.85
C ASN A 148 18.94 -9.17 22.43
N PRO A 149 19.54 -8.29 23.25
CA PRO A 149 20.79 -7.62 22.92
C PRO A 149 21.95 -8.59 22.63
N GLU A 150 22.06 -9.70 23.36
CA GLU A 150 23.14 -10.68 23.16
C GLU A 150 22.98 -11.42 21.82
N LEU A 151 21.76 -11.82 21.48
CA LEU A 151 21.50 -12.50 20.20
C LEU A 151 21.60 -11.53 19.01
N ARG A 152 21.24 -10.25 19.19
CA ARG A 152 21.40 -9.22 18.15
C ARG A 152 22.86 -9.00 17.75
N LYS A 153 23.83 -9.23 18.65
CA LYS A 153 25.27 -9.18 18.32
C LYS A 153 25.68 -10.24 17.29
N HIS A 154 24.88 -11.29 17.10
CA HIS A 154 25.14 -12.32 16.09
C HIS A 154 24.74 -11.91 14.67
N PHE A 155 24.05 -10.77 14.48
CA PHE A 155 23.65 -10.30 13.16
C PHE A 155 24.88 -9.89 12.33
N LYS A 156 25.08 -10.58 11.21
CA LYS A 156 26.19 -10.34 10.26
C LYS A 156 25.71 -9.93 8.86
N GLY A 157 24.41 -9.71 8.68
CA GLY A 157 23.83 -9.31 7.40
C GLY A 157 24.30 -7.90 7.01
N ARG A 158 24.56 -7.70 5.72
CA ARG A 158 24.99 -6.40 5.19
C ARG A 158 24.10 -5.97 4.03
N ALA A 159 23.99 -4.67 3.79
CA ALA A 159 23.20 -4.12 2.70
C ALA A 159 23.65 -4.66 1.34
N GLU A 160 24.96 -4.88 1.16
CA GLU A 160 25.56 -5.42 -0.06
C GLU A 160 25.02 -6.82 -0.40
N HIS A 161 24.67 -7.64 0.60
CA HIS A 161 24.10 -8.97 0.35
C HIS A 161 22.73 -8.87 -0.33
N VAL A 162 21.89 -7.93 0.12
CA VAL A 162 20.57 -7.67 -0.49
C VAL A 162 20.72 -7.04 -1.87
N ILE A 163 21.66 -6.10 -2.04
CA ILE A 163 21.98 -5.49 -3.34
C ILE A 163 22.40 -6.57 -4.35
N CYS A 164 23.34 -7.45 -3.97
CA CYS A 164 23.79 -8.56 -4.82
C CYS A 164 22.63 -9.49 -5.22
N PHE A 165 21.77 -9.86 -4.26
CA PHE A 165 20.58 -10.66 -4.55
C PHE A 165 19.67 -10.00 -5.59
N LEU A 166 19.33 -8.72 -5.41
CA LEU A 166 18.47 -8.01 -6.35
C LEU A 166 19.13 -7.84 -7.73
N LEU A 167 20.45 -7.69 -7.81
CA LEU A 167 21.19 -7.63 -9.07
C LEU A 167 21.19 -8.96 -9.80
N PHE A 168 21.36 -10.08 -9.10
CA PHE A 168 21.25 -11.42 -9.68
C PHE A 168 19.84 -11.70 -10.18
N LEU A 169 18.84 -11.39 -9.36
CA LEU A 169 17.43 -11.53 -9.75
C LEU A 169 17.12 -10.70 -11.00
N ALA A 170 17.53 -9.43 -11.03
CA ALA A 170 17.33 -8.57 -12.19
C ALA A 170 18.07 -9.07 -13.44
N ARG A 171 19.20 -9.76 -13.27
CA ARG A 171 19.92 -10.37 -14.39
C ARG A 171 19.18 -11.58 -14.94
N GLU A 172 18.71 -12.47 -14.08
CA GLU A 172 17.90 -13.62 -14.47
C GLU A 172 16.61 -13.18 -15.19
N VAL A 173 15.95 -12.13 -14.70
CA VAL A 173 14.79 -11.51 -15.38
C VAL A 173 15.15 -11.06 -16.81
N ARG A 174 16.30 -10.40 -17.00
CA ARG A 174 16.74 -9.95 -18.34
C ARG A 174 17.10 -11.12 -19.25
N GLU A 175 17.65 -12.20 -18.70
CA GLU A 175 17.97 -13.41 -19.46
C GLU A 175 16.68 -14.06 -19.98
N TYR A 176 15.64 -14.18 -19.13
CA TYR A 176 14.32 -14.62 -19.59
C TYR A 176 13.71 -13.65 -20.61
N MET A 177 13.74 -12.34 -20.36
CA MET A 177 13.24 -11.34 -21.32
C MET A 177 13.88 -11.49 -22.70
N ALA A 178 15.20 -11.74 -22.75
CA ALA A 178 15.92 -11.96 -23.99
C ALA A 178 15.49 -13.26 -24.69
N GLU A 179 15.29 -14.33 -23.91
CA GLU A 179 14.80 -15.63 -24.41
C GLU A 179 13.42 -15.53 -25.07
N ILE A 180 12.49 -14.79 -24.45
CA ILE A 180 11.13 -14.58 -25.00
C ILE A 180 11.03 -13.36 -25.96
N GLY A 181 12.15 -12.68 -26.25
CA GLY A 181 12.25 -11.68 -27.31
C GLY A 181 11.81 -10.25 -26.96
N PHE A 182 11.84 -9.85 -25.69
CA PHE A 182 11.42 -8.51 -25.22
C PHE A 182 12.57 -7.65 -24.70
N LYS A 183 12.52 -6.35 -25.00
CA LYS A 183 13.53 -5.38 -24.54
C LYS A 183 13.04 -4.53 -23.36
N HIS A 184 11.74 -4.26 -23.29
CA HIS A 184 11.16 -3.46 -22.21
C HIS A 184 10.23 -4.31 -21.34
N PHE A 185 10.42 -4.25 -20.03
CA PHE A 185 9.65 -5.04 -19.08
C PHE A 185 8.15 -4.76 -19.15
N ASP A 186 7.78 -3.50 -19.40
CA ASP A 186 6.40 -3.05 -19.56
C ASP A 186 5.63 -3.78 -20.67
N GLU A 187 6.31 -4.36 -21.65
CA GLU A 187 5.72 -5.12 -22.77
C GLU A 187 5.23 -6.50 -22.34
N LEU A 188 5.72 -7.03 -21.21
CA LEU A 188 5.32 -8.32 -20.66
C LEU A 188 4.02 -8.24 -19.85
N ILE A 189 3.69 -7.06 -19.34
CA ILE A 189 2.69 -6.94 -18.28
C ILE A 189 1.30 -7.32 -18.78
N GLY A 190 0.75 -8.41 -18.25
CA GLY A 190 -0.54 -8.97 -18.64
C GLY A 190 -0.53 -9.80 -19.93
N ARG A 191 0.64 -10.14 -20.50
CA ARG A 191 0.80 -11.02 -21.66
C ARG A 191 0.68 -12.50 -21.30
N VAL A 192 -0.48 -12.87 -20.75
CA VAL A 192 -0.79 -14.25 -20.36
C VAL A 192 -0.73 -15.24 -21.53
N ASP A 193 -0.78 -14.74 -22.77
CA ASP A 193 -0.59 -15.52 -23.99
C ASP A 193 0.81 -16.11 -24.19
N LEU A 194 1.79 -15.67 -23.40
CA LEU A 194 3.15 -16.22 -23.37
C LEU A 194 3.32 -17.35 -22.34
N LEU A 195 2.24 -17.72 -21.63
CA LEU A 195 2.24 -18.81 -20.66
C LEU A 195 1.54 -20.04 -21.24
N GLU A 196 2.18 -21.19 -21.06
CA GLU A 196 1.58 -22.50 -21.32
C GLU A 196 1.77 -23.43 -20.13
N VAL A 197 0.86 -24.39 -20.00
CA VAL A 197 0.96 -25.43 -18.97
C VAL A 197 1.99 -26.45 -19.43
N ASP A 198 2.99 -26.72 -18.60
CA ASP A 198 3.92 -27.81 -18.82
C ASP A 198 3.20 -29.16 -18.65
N LYS A 199 2.94 -29.82 -19.79
CA LYS A 199 2.28 -31.13 -19.85
C LYS A 199 3.22 -32.29 -19.48
N ALA A 200 4.53 -32.03 -19.35
CA ALA A 200 5.51 -33.04 -19.00
C ALA A 200 5.49 -33.40 -17.50
N ILE A 201 4.82 -32.60 -16.66
CA ILE A 201 4.58 -32.90 -15.24
C ILE A 201 3.44 -33.92 -15.14
N GLY A 202 3.71 -35.17 -15.55
CA GLY A 202 2.76 -36.28 -15.47
C GLY A 202 2.73 -36.86 -14.06
N HIS A 203 1.76 -36.43 -13.25
CA HIS A 203 1.52 -37.01 -11.93
C HIS A 203 0.01 -37.23 -11.73
N ASP A 204 -0.41 -38.39 -11.24
CA ASP A 204 -1.84 -38.79 -11.13
C ASP A 204 -2.70 -37.72 -10.41
N LYS A 205 -2.15 -37.12 -9.36
CA LYS A 205 -2.80 -36.02 -8.60
C LYS A 205 -2.99 -34.71 -9.37
N THR A 206 -2.39 -34.55 -10.54
CA THR A 206 -2.46 -33.33 -11.36
C THR A 206 -3.35 -33.48 -12.59
N GLU A 207 -3.82 -34.68 -12.90
CA GLU A 207 -4.59 -35.00 -14.12
C GLU A 207 -5.85 -34.15 -14.30
N ASN A 208 -6.47 -33.71 -13.20
CA ASN A 208 -7.73 -32.96 -13.20
C ASN A 208 -7.55 -31.45 -12.92
N LEU A 209 -6.32 -30.92 -12.94
CA LEU A 209 -6.10 -29.48 -12.76
C LEU A 209 -6.38 -28.72 -14.05
N ASP A 210 -7.36 -27.81 -13.99
CA ASP A 210 -7.71 -26.93 -15.10
C ASP A 210 -7.16 -25.51 -14.87
N PHE A 211 -6.16 -25.13 -15.67
CA PHE A 211 -5.55 -23.80 -15.67
C PHE A 211 -6.16 -22.84 -16.69
N SER A 212 -7.20 -23.26 -17.45
CA SER A 212 -7.81 -22.45 -18.52
C SER A 212 -8.25 -21.07 -18.02
N ARG A 213 -8.83 -20.99 -16.82
CA ARG A 213 -9.26 -19.73 -16.20
C ARG A 213 -8.11 -18.84 -15.77
N LEU A 214 -7.00 -19.43 -15.32
CA LEU A 214 -5.80 -18.67 -14.95
C LEU A 214 -5.13 -18.07 -16.20
N LEU A 215 -5.13 -18.83 -17.30
CA LEU A 215 -4.48 -18.45 -18.56
C LEU A 215 -5.42 -17.70 -19.52
N GLN A 216 -6.63 -17.38 -19.09
CA GLN A 216 -7.60 -16.68 -19.93
C GLN A 216 -7.13 -15.24 -20.18
N LYS A 217 -7.00 -14.87 -21.46
CA LYS A 217 -6.73 -13.48 -21.84
C LYS A 217 -7.91 -12.60 -21.43
N PRO A 218 -7.69 -11.51 -20.67
CA PRO A 218 -8.78 -10.61 -20.33
C PRO A 218 -9.26 -9.90 -21.59
N GLU A 219 -10.58 -9.81 -21.78
CA GLU A 219 -11.15 -8.98 -22.83
C GLU A 219 -10.81 -7.51 -22.53
N ILE A 220 -10.11 -6.84 -23.45
CA ILE A 220 -9.69 -5.45 -23.30
C ILE A 220 -10.73 -4.56 -23.95
N PRO A 221 -11.57 -3.83 -23.18
CA PRO A 221 -12.55 -2.93 -23.77
C PRO A 221 -11.87 -1.81 -24.56
N LYS A 222 -12.58 -1.18 -25.51
CA LYS A 222 -12.06 -0.02 -26.26
C LYS A 222 -11.54 1.06 -25.30
N GLY A 223 -10.27 1.45 -25.47
CA GLY A 223 -9.56 2.40 -24.61
C GLY A 223 -9.04 1.84 -23.28
N GLY A 224 -9.15 0.52 -23.07
CA GLY A 224 -8.55 -0.20 -21.94
C GLY A 224 -7.05 -0.41 -22.13
N THR A 225 -6.39 -0.86 -21.05
CA THR A 225 -4.94 -1.14 -20.99
C THR A 225 -4.71 -2.28 -20.01
N LEU A 226 -3.62 -3.01 -20.18
CA LEU A 226 -3.21 -4.10 -19.30
C LEU A 226 -2.34 -3.64 -18.12
N ARG A 227 -1.89 -2.38 -18.14
CA ARG A 227 -1.01 -1.81 -17.11
C ARG A 227 -1.37 -0.38 -16.74
N CYS A 228 -0.82 0.09 -15.63
CA CYS A 228 -0.96 1.47 -15.20
C CYS A 228 -0.20 2.39 -16.15
N ILE A 229 -0.89 3.38 -16.72
CA ILE A 229 -0.31 4.34 -17.68
C ILE A 229 -0.59 5.79 -17.29
N ARG A 230 -1.59 6.03 -16.43
CA ARG A 230 -1.98 7.38 -16.03
C ARG A 230 -1.26 7.80 -14.75
N LYS A 231 -0.61 8.96 -14.81
CA LYS A 231 -0.24 9.70 -13.60
C LYS A 231 -1.51 10.40 -13.09
N ARG A 232 -1.98 10.05 -11.90
CA ARG A 232 -3.12 10.74 -11.28
C ARG A 232 -2.66 12.14 -10.82
N LYS A 233 -3.41 13.17 -11.21
CA LYS A 233 -3.29 14.51 -10.63
C LYS A 233 -4.41 14.66 -9.61
N ARG A 234 -4.08 15.09 -8.40
CA ARG A 234 -5.08 15.31 -7.36
C ARG A 234 -5.73 16.67 -7.54
N ASP A 235 -7.05 16.70 -7.36
CA ASP A 235 -7.78 17.96 -7.19
C ASP A 235 -7.78 18.34 -5.71
N LEU A 236 -7.06 19.41 -5.38
CA LEU A 236 -6.98 19.98 -4.03
C LEU A 236 -7.89 21.22 -3.89
N SER A 237 -8.54 21.66 -4.96
CA SER A 237 -9.21 22.97 -5.04
C SER A 237 -10.36 23.17 -4.05
N ARG A 238 -10.92 22.08 -3.52
CA ARG A 238 -12.09 22.10 -2.62
C ARG A 238 -11.75 21.90 -1.15
N LEU A 239 -10.47 21.93 -0.78
CA LEU A 239 -10.04 21.69 0.59
C LEU A 239 -10.06 22.98 1.41
N ILE A 240 -10.88 22.99 2.45
CA ILE A 240 -10.91 24.09 3.44
C ILE A 240 -9.53 24.30 4.09
N ASP A 241 -8.72 23.24 4.19
CA ASP A 241 -7.37 23.31 4.72
C ASP A 241 -6.44 24.22 3.91
N LEU A 242 -6.69 24.47 2.62
CA LEU A 242 -5.87 25.42 1.85
C LEU A 242 -6.02 26.85 2.41
N ASP A 243 -7.24 27.21 2.82
CA ASP A 243 -7.49 28.49 3.47
C ASP A 243 -6.87 28.52 4.87
N LEU A 244 -7.02 27.43 5.64
CA LEU A 244 -6.40 27.31 6.97
C LEU A 244 -4.88 27.45 6.90
N ILE A 245 -4.22 26.80 5.94
CA ILE A 245 -2.77 26.89 5.72
C ILE A 245 -2.37 28.32 5.37
N LYS A 246 -3.12 28.97 4.47
CA LYS A 246 -2.85 30.35 4.06
C LYS A 246 -2.94 31.31 5.24
N GLU A 247 -3.99 31.20 6.05
CA GLU A 247 -4.23 32.05 7.22
C GLU A 247 -3.26 31.75 8.37
N ALA A 248 -2.88 30.48 8.56
CA ALA A 248 -1.86 30.05 9.52
C ALA A 248 -0.42 30.39 9.10
N GLY A 249 -0.21 30.99 7.92
CA GLY A 249 1.11 31.36 7.39
C GLY A 249 2.04 32.07 8.40
N PRO A 250 1.57 33.03 9.22
CA PRO A 250 2.40 33.66 10.26
C PRO A 250 2.88 32.70 11.35
N ALA A 251 2.03 31.74 11.76
CA ALA A 251 2.38 30.70 12.73
C ALA A 251 3.38 29.72 12.13
N LEU A 252 3.13 29.28 10.89
CA LEU A 252 4.01 28.35 10.17
C LEU A 252 5.42 28.93 9.97
N LYS A 253 5.54 30.22 9.65
CA LYS A 253 6.84 30.86 9.40
C LYS A 253 7.59 31.24 10.68
N ASN A 254 6.88 31.82 11.66
CA ASN A 254 7.52 32.53 12.77
C ASN A 254 7.01 32.10 14.16
N GLY A 255 6.15 31.10 14.26
CA GLY A 255 5.55 30.66 15.52
C GLY A 255 4.61 31.70 16.17
N LYS A 256 4.12 32.69 15.40
CA LYS A 256 3.17 33.68 15.90
C LYS A 256 1.82 33.03 16.18
N LYS A 257 1.14 33.48 17.24
CA LYS A 257 -0.23 33.07 17.52
C LYS A 257 -1.18 33.60 16.44
N VAL A 258 -2.08 32.75 15.96
CA VAL A 258 -3.10 33.06 14.96
C VAL A 258 -4.43 32.49 15.44
N GLU A 259 -5.50 33.27 15.30
CA GLU A 259 -6.88 32.82 15.48
C GLU A 259 -7.60 32.87 14.13
N ILE A 260 -8.35 31.82 13.81
CA ILE A 260 -9.05 31.63 12.53
C ILE A 260 -10.50 31.22 12.84
N GLU A 261 -11.47 31.74 12.09
CA GLU A 261 -12.87 31.35 12.19
C GLU A 261 -13.37 30.75 10.86
N LYS A 262 -14.09 29.62 10.93
CA LYS A 262 -14.66 28.94 9.74
C LYS A 262 -16.02 28.32 10.00
N GLU A 263 -16.84 28.26 8.96
CA GLU A 263 -18.10 27.51 8.95
C GLU A 263 -17.89 26.12 8.36
N LEU A 264 -18.43 25.09 9.01
CA LEU A 264 -18.31 23.70 8.60
C LEU A 264 -19.64 23.09 8.15
N ARG A 265 -19.52 22.15 7.20
CA ARG A 265 -20.58 21.28 6.74
C ARG A 265 -20.05 19.85 6.70
N ASN A 266 -20.94 18.87 6.78
CA ASN A 266 -20.59 17.45 6.84
C ASN A 266 -19.76 16.95 5.63
N CYS A 267 -19.75 17.69 4.52
CA CYS A 267 -18.92 17.42 3.35
C CYS A 267 -17.44 17.83 3.54
N HIS A 268 -17.14 18.68 4.54
CA HIS A 268 -15.78 19.05 4.92
C HIS A 268 -15.17 17.94 5.78
N ARG A 269 -14.47 17.03 5.11
CA ARG A 269 -13.84 15.84 5.72
C ARG A 269 -12.36 16.07 5.93
N SER A 270 -11.82 15.45 6.97
CA SER A 270 -10.38 15.46 7.31
C SER A 270 -9.82 16.87 7.53
N VAL A 271 -10.65 17.79 8.01
CA VAL A 271 -10.26 19.18 8.26
C VAL A 271 -9.11 19.21 9.28
N GLY A 272 -8.07 19.95 8.96
CA GLY A 272 -6.86 20.10 9.76
C GLY A 272 -5.74 19.12 9.42
N ALA A 273 -6.01 18.05 8.66
CA ALA A 273 -4.99 17.07 8.32
C ALA A 273 -3.87 17.67 7.45
N ALA A 274 -4.21 18.47 6.44
CA ALA A 274 -3.20 19.11 5.60
C ALA A 274 -2.51 20.28 6.33
N LEU A 275 -3.23 21.03 7.17
CA LEU A 275 -2.61 22.01 8.06
C LEU A 275 -1.59 21.36 9.01
N SER A 276 -1.95 20.23 9.61
CA SER A 276 -1.06 19.44 10.47
C SER A 276 0.20 18.98 9.75
N ALA A 277 0.06 18.63 8.46
CA ALA A 277 1.19 18.30 7.60
C ALA A 277 2.16 19.48 7.47
N GLU A 278 1.65 20.68 7.21
CA GLU A 278 2.48 21.88 7.07
C GLU A 278 3.19 22.26 8.36
N VAL A 279 2.52 22.13 9.52
CA VAL A 279 3.16 22.31 10.83
C VAL A 279 4.30 21.30 11.01
N SER A 280 4.03 20.02 10.72
CA SER A 280 5.03 18.95 10.86
C SER A 280 6.20 19.11 9.89
N ARG A 281 5.96 19.59 8.66
CA ARG A 281 7.03 19.88 7.68
C ARG A 281 7.92 21.04 8.13
N ALA A 282 7.31 22.10 8.68
CA ALA A 282 8.05 23.29 9.10
C ALA A 282 8.76 23.12 10.45
N HIS A 283 8.18 22.38 11.40
CA HIS A 283 8.63 22.34 12.81
C HIS A 283 8.95 20.93 13.33
N GLY A 284 8.76 19.90 12.51
CA GLY A 284 8.97 18.50 12.91
C GLY A 284 7.97 18.01 13.96
N SER A 285 8.30 16.90 14.62
CA SER A 285 7.43 16.24 15.60
C SER A 285 7.18 17.07 16.87
N ARG A 286 8.03 18.05 17.17
CA ARG A 286 7.83 18.98 18.29
C ARG A 286 6.67 19.94 18.04
N GLY A 287 6.33 20.21 16.77
CA GLY A 287 5.26 21.12 16.38
C GLY A 287 5.50 22.55 16.86
N LEU A 288 4.41 23.27 17.09
CA LEU A 288 4.41 24.65 17.56
C LEU A 288 4.15 24.73 19.08
N PRO A 289 4.48 25.87 19.73
CA PRO A 289 4.03 26.15 21.08
C PRO A 289 2.50 26.02 21.23
N ASP A 290 2.03 25.70 22.43
CA ASP A 290 0.60 25.48 22.66
C ASP A 290 -0.26 26.69 22.26
N ASN A 291 -1.41 26.42 21.63
CA ASN A 291 -2.34 27.43 21.10
C ASN A 291 -1.69 28.44 20.12
N SER A 292 -0.68 28.02 19.35
CA SER A 292 -0.12 28.86 18.28
C SER A 292 -1.09 29.04 17.11
N ILE A 293 -1.88 28.02 16.78
CA ILE A 293 -2.94 28.13 15.79
C ILE A 293 -4.23 27.73 16.47
N ARG A 294 -5.13 28.68 16.68
CA ARG A 294 -6.46 28.43 17.21
C ARG A 294 -7.49 28.59 16.10
N VAL A 295 -8.28 27.56 15.86
CA VAL A 295 -9.32 27.59 14.82
C VAL A 295 -10.66 27.35 15.49
N ARG A 296 -11.52 28.35 15.47
CA ARG A 296 -12.90 28.24 15.93
C ARG A 296 -13.80 27.94 14.75
N MET A 297 -14.63 26.94 14.91
CA MET A 297 -15.50 26.44 13.87
C MET A 297 -16.92 26.30 14.38
N ARG A 298 -17.89 26.53 13.50
CA ARG A 298 -19.32 26.36 13.77
C ARG A 298 -19.94 25.42 12.74
N GLY A 299 -20.91 24.61 13.16
CA GLY A 299 -21.67 23.74 12.28
C GLY A 299 -21.40 22.24 12.48
N SER A 300 -21.54 21.47 11.39
CA SER A 300 -21.44 19.99 11.43
C SER A 300 -20.19 19.54 10.68
N ALA A 301 -19.19 19.01 11.38
CA ALA A 301 -17.95 18.55 10.76
C ALA A 301 -18.11 17.17 10.12
N GLY A 302 -17.49 16.98 8.95
CA GLY A 302 -17.45 15.69 8.28
C GLY A 302 -16.53 14.69 8.97
N GLN A 303 -16.44 13.49 8.39
CA GLN A 303 -15.57 12.42 8.90
C GLN A 303 -14.11 12.89 9.06
N SER A 304 -13.45 12.34 10.09
CA SER A 304 -12.02 12.57 10.36
C SER A 304 -11.66 14.02 10.72
N PHE A 305 -12.58 14.79 11.29
CA PHE A 305 -12.30 16.14 11.79
C PHE A 305 -11.13 16.13 12.80
N GLY A 306 -10.12 16.96 12.56
CA GLY A 306 -8.92 17.01 13.42
C GLY A 306 -8.03 15.78 13.31
N ALA A 307 -8.12 14.99 12.23
CA ALA A 307 -7.24 13.83 12.05
C ALA A 307 -5.76 14.23 12.01
N PHE A 308 -4.93 13.47 12.74
CA PHE A 308 -3.48 13.64 12.83
C PHE A 308 -3.01 15.02 13.34
N LEU A 309 -3.85 15.75 14.09
CA LEU A 309 -3.56 17.14 14.46
C LEU A 309 -2.24 17.27 15.25
N ALA A 310 -1.33 18.12 14.75
CA ALA A 310 0.01 18.34 15.29
C ALA A 310 0.01 19.26 16.53
N PRO A 311 1.07 19.21 17.37
CA PRO A 311 1.20 20.06 18.53
C PRO A 311 1.14 21.55 18.18
N GLY A 312 0.46 22.33 19.04
CA GLY A 312 0.28 23.77 18.89
C GLY A 312 -0.93 24.21 18.05
N ILE A 313 -1.66 23.25 17.46
CA ILE A 313 -2.96 23.51 16.83
C ILE A 313 -4.08 23.18 17.83
N THR A 314 -5.02 24.12 18.01
CA THR A 314 -6.24 23.95 18.80
C THR A 314 -7.46 24.20 17.92
N PHE A 315 -8.29 23.19 17.75
CA PHE A 315 -9.58 23.28 17.07
C PHE A 315 -10.69 23.35 18.11
N GLU A 316 -11.59 24.31 17.96
CA GLU A 316 -12.82 24.45 18.76
C GLU A 316 -14.00 24.34 17.80
N LEU A 317 -14.90 23.39 18.04
CA LEU A 317 -16.10 23.21 17.21
C LEU A 317 -17.36 23.43 18.06
N GLU A 318 -18.08 24.51 17.76
CA GLU A 318 -19.43 24.71 18.27
C GLU A 318 -20.43 24.05 17.31
N GLY A 319 -20.85 22.83 17.66
CA GLY A 319 -21.81 22.05 16.88
C GLY A 319 -21.62 20.55 17.07
N GLU A 320 -21.44 19.82 15.97
CA GLU A 320 -21.36 18.35 15.98
C GLU A 320 -20.31 17.83 14.98
N THR A 321 -19.89 16.58 15.15
CA THR A 321 -18.95 15.90 14.26
C THR A 321 -19.48 14.53 13.87
N ASN A 322 -19.16 14.10 12.65
CA ASN A 322 -19.30 12.72 12.22
C ASN A 322 -18.14 11.85 12.77
N ASP A 323 -18.09 10.59 12.33
CA ASP A 323 -17.12 9.59 12.77
C ASP A 323 -15.65 10.02 12.65
N TYR A 324 -14.81 9.33 13.42
CA TYR A 324 -13.34 9.46 13.41
C TYR A 324 -12.82 10.82 13.89
N LEU A 325 -13.54 11.50 14.79
CA LEU A 325 -13.05 12.67 15.52
C LEU A 325 -11.63 12.44 16.05
N ALA A 326 -10.72 13.35 15.70
CA ALA A 326 -9.33 13.34 16.16
C ALA A 326 -8.59 12.01 15.89
N LYS A 327 -8.94 11.29 14.81
CA LYS A 327 -8.29 10.03 14.43
C LYS A 327 -6.77 10.22 14.32
N GLY A 328 -6.03 9.41 15.09
CA GLY A 328 -4.57 9.47 15.10
C GLY A 328 -4.00 10.78 15.63
N LEU A 329 -4.71 11.46 16.56
CA LEU A 329 -4.28 12.71 17.17
C LEU A 329 -2.80 12.67 17.58
N SER A 330 -2.03 13.67 17.15
CA SER A 330 -0.56 13.71 17.27
C SER A 330 -0.06 14.86 18.15
N GLY A 331 -0.86 15.26 19.14
CA GLY A 331 -0.51 16.29 20.13
C GLY A 331 -1.21 17.64 19.97
N GLY A 332 -2.04 17.81 18.93
CA GLY A 332 -2.98 18.93 18.84
C GLY A 332 -4.13 18.80 19.84
N ARG A 333 -4.96 19.84 19.94
CA ARG A 333 -6.14 19.89 20.81
C ARG A 333 -7.40 20.04 19.97
N VAL A 334 -8.44 19.27 20.30
CA VAL A 334 -9.79 19.40 19.73
C VAL A 334 -10.76 19.55 20.88
N ILE A 335 -11.62 20.56 20.82
CA ILE A 335 -12.62 20.94 21.81
C ILE A 335 -13.98 20.97 21.11
#